data_AF-R6TGT4-F1
#
_entry.id   AF-R6TGT4-F1
#
_cell.length_a   1.000
_cell.length_b   1.000
_cell.length_c   1.000
_cell.angle_alpha   90.00
_cell.angle_beta   90.00
_cell.angle_gamma   90.00
#
_symmetry.space_group_name_H-M   'P 1'
#
loop_
_entity.id
_entity.type
_entity.pdbx_description
1 polymer ?
#
loop_
_entity_poly.entity_id
_entity_poly.type
_entity_poly.pdbx_seq_one_letter_code
_entity_poly.pdbx_strand_id
1 'polypeptide(L)'
;MNLSYYTVDDLRLGHDPKGVVGWRMSHFLSLDDALTHYASLPATGVKSLGLTDGVHCLEIARCVPLFEYDREGEDILASDYKQFPLWADVEEVNTATQACISALRLRYVLHPDAIVPIPKGDSLSSKLKDKYLWLNANRAKESAITLAYRAGTGWIPLREWKRCASKHPLILKFMADGLTEGGAFVSLEVEPWEYDLLVRRTLERLNQNTSNSGGMKT
;
A
#
# COMPACT_ATOMS: atom_id res chain seq x y z
N MET A 1 16.99 4.60 -18.72
CA MET A 1 16.21 5.81 -18.41
C MET A 1 17.06 6.65 -17.46
N ASN A 2 17.24 7.95 -17.71
CA ASN A 2 18.07 8.76 -16.81
C ASN A 2 17.22 9.20 -15.62
N LEU A 3 17.32 8.45 -14.53
CA LEU A 3 16.62 8.76 -13.30
C LEU A 3 17.37 9.81 -12.50
N SER A 4 16.60 10.73 -11.92
CA SER A 4 17.04 11.66 -10.87
C SER A 4 16.04 11.61 -9.73
N TYR A 5 16.43 12.15 -8.58
CA TYR A 5 15.65 12.12 -7.36
C TYR A 5 15.19 13.51 -7.00
N TYR A 6 14.09 13.58 -6.26
CA TYR A 6 13.60 14.82 -5.71
C TYR A 6 13.12 14.64 -4.27
N THR A 7 13.13 15.73 -3.54
CA THR A 7 12.46 15.82 -2.24
C THR A 7 11.56 17.05 -2.21
N VAL A 8 10.42 16.95 -1.53
CA VAL A 8 9.52 18.06 -1.23
C VAL A 8 9.49 18.28 0.28
N ASP A 9 9.58 19.53 0.72
CA ASP A 9 9.63 19.90 2.13
C ASP A 9 8.29 19.72 2.88
N ASP A 10 7.18 20.21 2.34
CA ASP A 10 5.85 20.04 2.94
C ASP A 10 4.72 20.19 1.91
N LEU A 11 4.15 19.07 1.47
CA LEU A 11 3.08 19.02 0.48
C LEU A 11 1.82 19.82 0.86
N ARG A 12 1.62 20.14 2.16
CA ARG A 12 0.47 20.93 2.63
C ARG A 12 0.50 22.38 2.17
N LEU A 13 1.67 22.92 1.86
CA LEU A 13 1.86 24.32 1.50
C LEU A 13 1.31 24.67 0.10
N GLY A 14 0.98 23.65 -0.70
CA GLY A 14 0.54 23.84 -2.09
C GLY A 14 1.68 24.29 -3.00
N HIS A 15 1.45 24.20 -4.32
CA HIS A 15 2.46 24.58 -5.30
C HIS A 15 2.46 26.10 -5.54
N ASP A 16 3.58 26.76 -5.25
CA ASP A 16 3.81 28.17 -5.56
C ASP A 16 5.07 28.31 -6.43
N PRO A 17 4.94 28.57 -7.75
CA PRO A 17 6.09 28.71 -8.64
C PRO A 17 6.95 29.94 -8.33
N LYS A 18 6.48 30.87 -7.49
CA LYS A 18 7.26 32.03 -7.02
C LYS A 18 8.07 31.73 -5.76
N GLY A 19 7.85 30.59 -5.10
CA GLY A 19 8.62 30.11 -3.95
C GLY A 19 8.45 30.93 -2.67
N VAL A 20 7.37 31.71 -2.54
CA VAL A 20 7.14 32.61 -1.40
C VAL A 20 6.33 31.92 -0.31
N VAL A 21 5.36 31.09 -0.67
CA VAL A 21 4.44 30.44 0.29
C VAL A 21 4.18 28.95 0.04
N GLY A 22 4.64 28.40 -1.09
CA GLY A 22 4.43 26.99 -1.45
C GLY A 22 5.58 26.08 -1.04
N TRP A 23 5.39 24.79 -1.30
CA TRP A 23 6.41 23.78 -1.07
C TRP A 23 7.62 23.99 -1.97
N ARG A 24 8.78 23.55 -1.49
CA ARG A 24 10.06 23.58 -2.20
C ARG A 24 10.43 22.18 -2.61
N MET A 25 10.77 22.04 -3.89
CA MET A 25 11.34 20.81 -4.43
C MET A 25 12.83 21.00 -4.69
N SER A 26 13.61 20.04 -4.21
CA SER A 26 15.05 19.95 -4.43
C SER A 26 15.33 18.73 -5.29
N HIS A 27 16.26 18.84 -6.25
CA HIS A 27 16.63 17.77 -7.17
C HIS A 27 18.04 17.26 -6.90
N PHE A 28 18.24 15.96 -7.08
CA PHE A 28 19.49 15.27 -6.81
C PHE A 28 19.77 14.25 -7.92
N LEU A 29 21.04 14.09 -8.27
CA LEU A 29 21.47 13.03 -9.19
C LEU A 29 21.74 11.72 -8.45
N SER A 30 21.99 11.78 -7.14
CA SER A 30 22.24 10.63 -6.28
C SER A 30 21.09 10.41 -5.29
N LEU A 31 20.75 9.13 -5.05
CA LEU A 31 19.77 8.77 -4.03
C LEU A 31 20.28 9.08 -2.62
N ASP A 32 21.59 8.92 -2.37
CA ASP A 32 22.17 9.16 -1.04
C ASP A 32 22.07 10.63 -0.63
N ASP A 33 22.28 11.54 -1.59
CA ASP A 33 22.11 12.98 -1.37
C ASP A 33 20.63 13.33 -1.12
N ALA A 34 19.72 12.72 -1.89
CA ALA A 34 18.29 12.90 -1.70
C ALA A 34 17.81 12.39 -0.33
N LEU A 35 18.28 11.22 0.11
CA LEU A 35 17.98 10.65 1.43
C LEU A 35 18.55 11.53 2.55
N THR A 36 19.79 12.02 2.40
CA THR A 36 20.41 12.93 3.37
C THR A 36 19.60 14.22 3.51
N HIS A 37 19.19 14.81 2.39
CA HIS A 37 18.35 15.99 2.40
C HIS A 37 16.97 15.70 3.01
N TYR A 38 16.32 14.61 2.61
CA TYR A 38 15.01 14.20 3.15
C TYR A 38 15.03 13.99 4.66
N ALA A 39 16.08 13.37 5.19
CA ALA A 39 16.26 13.16 6.63
C ALA A 39 16.44 14.49 7.40
N SER A 40 16.98 15.52 6.76
CA SER A 40 17.14 16.86 7.36
C SER A 40 15.83 17.66 7.42
N LEU A 41 14.82 17.29 6.65
CA LEU A 41 13.52 17.97 6.61
C LEU A 41 12.68 17.64 7.86
N PRO A 42 11.91 18.62 8.40
CA PRO A 42 11.11 18.42 9.60
C PRO A 42 10.05 17.32 9.43
N ALA A 43 9.94 16.41 10.42
CA ALA A 43 8.88 15.40 10.47
C ALA A 43 7.49 15.98 10.82
N THR A 44 7.41 17.25 11.23
CA THR A 44 6.15 17.97 11.45
C THR A 44 5.44 18.36 10.15
N GLY A 45 6.15 18.26 9.01
CA GLY A 45 5.68 18.50 7.64
C GLY A 45 5.24 17.23 6.92
N VAL A 46 4.47 17.37 5.83
CA VAL A 46 4.22 16.26 4.91
C VAL A 46 5.31 16.26 3.84
N LYS A 47 6.52 15.88 4.25
CA LYS A 47 7.68 15.77 3.36
C LYS A 47 7.59 14.55 2.46
N SER A 48 8.17 14.64 1.27
CA SER A 48 8.12 13.59 0.26
C SER A 48 9.49 13.37 -0.39
N LEU A 49 9.78 12.13 -0.78
CA LEU A 49 10.93 11.74 -1.59
C LEU A 49 10.45 10.88 -2.75
N GLY A 50 10.96 11.18 -3.94
CA GLY A 50 10.63 10.43 -5.14
C GLY A 50 11.72 10.45 -6.20
N LEU A 51 11.41 9.84 -7.34
CA LEU A 51 12.25 9.79 -8.52
C LEU A 51 11.50 10.28 -9.75
N THR A 52 12.26 10.71 -10.76
CA THR A 52 11.72 11.20 -12.03
C THR A 52 12.67 10.87 -13.18
N ASP A 53 12.10 10.62 -14.36
CA ASP A 53 12.82 10.53 -15.64
C ASP A 53 12.93 11.90 -16.36
N GLY A 54 12.50 12.99 -15.70
CA GLY A 54 12.41 14.34 -16.24
C GLY A 54 11.03 14.70 -16.82
N VAL A 55 10.12 13.73 -16.97
CA VAL A 55 8.75 13.93 -17.48
C VAL A 55 7.71 13.39 -16.51
N HIS A 56 7.96 12.19 -15.99
CA HIS A 56 7.09 11.46 -15.08
C HIS A 56 7.73 11.41 -13.70
N CYS A 57 6.90 11.50 -12.66
CA CYS A 57 7.33 11.40 -11.28
C CYS A 57 6.73 10.16 -10.64
N LEU A 58 7.54 9.48 -9.83
CA LEU A 58 7.10 8.44 -8.90
C LEU A 58 7.45 8.90 -7.49
N GLU A 59 6.45 8.94 -6.61
CA GLU A 59 6.68 9.16 -5.19
C GLU A 59 7.03 7.83 -4.52
N ILE A 60 8.15 7.81 -3.81
CA ILE A 60 8.64 6.60 -3.12
C ILE A 60 8.25 6.65 -1.66
N ALA A 61 8.59 7.74 -0.96
CA ALA A 61 8.35 7.88 0.48
C ALA A 61 7.64 9.18 0.80
N ARG A 62 6.78 9.14 1.82
CA ARG A 62 6.06 10.30 2.34
C ARG A 62 6.00 10.22 3.86
N CYS A 63 6.21 11.35 4.53
CA CYS A 63 6.01 11.49 5.96
C CYS A 63 4.56 11.89 6.22
N VAL A 64 3.82 11.07 6.98
CA VAL A 64 2.41 11.35 7.33
C VAL A 64 2.12 11.03 8.79
N PRO A 65 1.25 11.78 9.47
CA PRO A 65 0.77 11.38 10.79
C PRO A 65 -0.03 10.06 10.67
N LEU A 66 0.22 9.10 11.58
CA LEU A 66 -0.54 7.85 11.62
C LEU A 66 -1.84 8.01 12.42
N PHE A 67 -1.83 8.94 13.39
CA PHE A 67 -2.95 9.28 14.25
C PHE A 67 -3.26 10.78 14.22
N GLU A 68 -4.51 11.14 14.49
CA GLU A 68 -5.01 12.52 14.39
C GLU A 68 -4.27 13.52 15.31
N TYR A 69 -3.67 13.03 16.40
CA TYR A 69 -2.97 13.84 17.39
C TYR A 69 -1.44 13.75 17.28
N ASP A 70 -0.91 13.07 16.26
CA ASP A 70 0.52 12.98 16.04
C ASP A 70 1.08 14.37 15.67
N ARG A 71 2.15 14.77 16.36
CA ARG A 71 2.86 16.03 16.08
C ARG A 71 3.90 15.89 14.97
N GLU A 72 4.42 14.68 14.80
CA GLU A 72 5.38 14.30 13.78
C GLU A 72 4.82 13.11 13.00
N GLY A 73 5.13 13.05 11.71
CA GLY A 73 4.73 11.95 10.86
C GLY A 73 5.68 10.76 10.96
N GLU A 74 5.18 9.61 10.51
CA GLU A 74 5.96 8.43 10.20
C GLU A 74 6.27 8.44 8.70
N ASP A 75 7.51 8.09 8.33
CA ASP A 75 7.87 7.86 6.94
C ASP A 75 7.26 6.53 6.45
N ILE A 76 6.45 6.60 5.40
CA ILE A 76 5.79 5.44 4.79
C ILE A 76 6.12 5.37 3.29
N LEU A 77 5.99 4.17 2.71
CA LEU A 77 6.02 4.01 1.27
C LEU A 77 4.77 4.69 0.67
N ALA A 78 4.97 5.66 -0.22
CA ALA A 78 3.88 6.44 -0.78
C ALA A 78 3.09 5.67 -1.84
N SER A 79 3.72 4.70 -2.50
CA SER A 79 3.06 3.90 -3.53
C SER A 79 3.78 2.56 -3.79
N ASP A 80 3.04 1.57 -4.27
CA ASP A 80 3.61 0.34 -4.82
C ASP A 80 3.95 0.54 -6.30
N TYR A 81 5.23 0.75 -6.60
CA TYR A 81 5.68 1.10 -7.95
C TYR A 81 5.29 0.06 -9.01
N LYS A 82 5.10 -1.20 -8.61
CA LYS A 82 4.73 -2.32 -9.49
C LYS A 82 3.33 -2.17 -10.08
N GLN A 83 2.49 -1.30 -9.50
CA GLN A 83 1.16 -1.01 -9.99
C GLN A 83 1.15 0.01 -11.13
N PHE A 84 2.29 0.65 -11.42
CA PHE A 84 2.42 1.62 -12.50
C PHE A 84 3.19 0.99 -13.68
N PRO A 85 2.53 0.75 -14.83
CA PRO A 85 3.17 0.08 -15.97
C PRO A 85 4.47 0.72 -16.45
N LEU A 86 4.62 2.05 -16.30
CA LEU A 86 5.84 2.77 -16.66
C LEU A 86 7.06 2.35 -15.80
N TRP A 87 6.82 2.05 -14.52
CA TRP A 87 7.88 1.82 -13.53
C TRP A 87 8.03 0.35 -13.12
N ALA A 88 7.02 -0.48 -13.39
CA ALA A 88 6.89 -1.83 -12.83
C ALA A 88 8.09 -2.74 -13.10
N ASP A 89 8.68 -2.65 -14.30
CA ASP A 89 9.78 -3.50 -14.76
C ASP A 89 11.14 -2.77 -14.78
N VAL A 90 11.25 -1.59 -14.15
CA VAL A 90 12.49 -0.81 -14.11
C VAL A 90 13.32 -1.20 -12.88
N GLU A 91 14.47 -1.85 -13.11
CA GLU A 91 15.34 -2.37 -12.04
C GLU A 91 15.90 -1.25 -11.14
N GLU A 92 16.23 -0.10 -11.71
CA GLU A 92 16.71 1.05 -10.95
C GLU A 92 15.63 1.60 -9.99
N VAL A 93 14.35 1.54 -10.37
CA VAL A 93 13.23 1.93 -9.50
C VAL A 93 13.07 0.94 -8.35
N ASN A 94 13.17 -0.37 -8.62
CA ASN A 94 13.17 -1.39 -7.57
C ASN A 94 14.30 -1.15 -6.58
N THR A 95 15.52 -0.96 -7.09
CA THR A 95 16.73 -0.72 -6.27
C THR A 95 16.57 0.52 -5.40
N ALA A 96 16.12 1.65 -5.98
CA ALA A 96 15.88 2.88 -5.23
C ALA A 96 14.78 2.71 -4.17
N THR A 97 13.70 2.00 -4.49
CA THR A 97 12.61 1.72 -3.55
C THR A 97 13.11 0.87 -2.37
N GLN A 98 13.86 -0.21 -2.62
CA GLN A 98 14.42 -1.04 -1.55
C GLN A 98 15.43 -0.27 -0.69
N ALA A 99 16.26 0.57 -1.31
CA ALA A 99 17.17 1.45 -0.59
C ALA A 99 16.41 2.43 0.33
N CYS A 100 15.32 3.04 -0.14
CA CYS A 100 14.46 3.91 0.68
C CYS A 100 13.79 3.14 1.82
N ILE A 101 13.24 1.95 1.56
CA ILE A 101 12.63 1.09 2.59
C ILE A 101 13.64 0.81 3.70
N SER A 102 14.87 0.46 3.34
CA SER A 102 15.94 0.16 4.30
C SER A 102 16.41 1.41 5.06
N ALA A 103 16.77 2.48 4.34
CA ALA A 103 17.36 3.69 4.91
C ALA A 103 16.38 4.44 5.84
N LEU A 104 15.11 4.54 5.44
CA LEU A 104 14.05 5.21 6.20
C LEU A 104 13.31 4.25 7.14
N ARG A 105 13.64 2.95 7.11
CA ARG A 105 12.97 1.89 7.90
C ARG A 105 11.46 1.88 7.67
N LEU A 106 11.03 2.03 6.43
CA LEU A 106 9.61 2.09 6.08
C LEU A 106 8.92 0.79 6.50
N ARG A 107 7.80 0.91 7.22
CA ARG A 107 7.00 -0.22 7.72
C ARG A 107 5.64 -0.32 7.08
N TYR A 108 5.15 0.80 6.54
CA TYR A 108 3.81 0.93 6.01
C TYR A 108 3.83 1.46 4.59
N VAL A 109 2.77 1.17 3.86
CA VAL A 109 2.49 1.67 2.52
C VAL A 109 1.13 2.34 2.48
N LEU A 110 1.04 3.44 1.75
CA LEU A 110 -0.21 4.15 1.50
C LEU A 110 -1.03 3.40 0.44
N HIS A 111 -2.25 3.02 0.81
CA HIS A 111 -3.30 2.57 -0.11
C HIS A 111 -4.38 3.65 -0.22
N PRO A 112 -5.27 3.60 -1.24
CA PRO A 112 -6.35 4.58 -1.40
C PRO A 112 -7.28 4.75 -0.19
N ASP A 113 -7.50 3.67 0.58
CA ASP A 113 -8.49 3.63 1.67
C ASP A 113 -7.85 3.47 3.07
N ALA A 114 -6.53 3.32 3.16
CA ALA A 114 -5.83 2.99 4.40
C ALA A 114 -4.30 3.17 4.28
N ILE A 115 -3.63 3.25 5.43
CA ILE A 115 -2.21 2.93 5.55
C ILE A 115 -2.13 1.48 6.05
N VAL A 116 -1.32 0.64 5.41
CA VAL A 116 -1.21 -0.79 5.74
C VAL A 116 0.25 -1.24 5.84
N PRO A 117 0.57 -2.35 6.54
CA PRO A 117 1.92 -2.91 6.53
C PRO A 117 2.44 -3.20 5.13
N ILE A 118 3.73 -2.91 4.88
CA ILE A 118 4.40 -3.30 3.64
C ILE A 118 4.35 -4.83 3.49
N PRO A 119 4.03 -5.35 2.30
CA PRO A 119 4.06 -6.79 2.05
C PRO A 119 5.40 -7.43 2.42
N LYS A 120 5.35 -8.54 3.18
CA LYS A 120 6.56 -9.27 3.61
C LYS A 120 7.02 -10.30 2.59
N GLY A 121 6.25 -10.50 1.54
CA GLY A 121 6.51 -11.47 0.48
C GLY A 121 5.40 -11.45 -0.56
N ASP A 122 5.55 -12.31 -1.57
CA ASP A 122 4.65 -12.47 -2.70
C ASP A 122 3.83 -13.77 -2.64
N SER A 123 4.02 -14.56 -1.58
CA SER A 123 3.44 -15.89 -1.45
C SER A 123 2.79 -16.10 -0.09
N LEU A 124 1.72 -16.88 -0.10
CA LEU A 124 0.98 -17.22 1.11
C LEU A 124 1.76 -18.20 1.99
N SER A 125 1.69 -17.97 3.30
CA SER A 125 2.23 -18.90 4.29
C SER A 125 1.57 -20.28 4.21
N SER A 126 2.26 -21.32 4.68
CA SER A 126 1.75 -22.70 4.65
C SER A 126 0.38 -22.86 5.32
N LYS A 127 0.08 -22.05 6.33
CA LYS A 127 -1.21 -22.04 7.04
C LYS A 127 -2.38 -21.54 6.20
N LEU A 128 -2.10 -20.68 5.22
CA LEU A 128 -3.11 -20.09 4.33
C LEU A 128 -3.17 -20.80 2.98
N LYS A 129 -2.16 -21.60 2.61
CA LYS A 129 -2.03 -22.24 1.29
C LYS A 129 -3.24 -23.06 0.85
N ASP A 130 -4.04 -23.61 1.74
CA ASP A 130 -5.26 -24.40 1.43
C ASP A 130 -6.57 -23.64 1.71
N LYS A 131 -6.50 -22.33 1.98
CA LYS A 131 -7.65 -21.48 2.33
C LYS A 131 -8.11 -20.60 1.18
N TYR A 132 -9.40 -20.29 1.10
CA TYR A 132 -9.97 -19.39 0.11
C TYR A 132 -10.92 -18.43 0.81
N LEU A 133 -11.23 -17.29 0.19
CA LEU A 133 -12.20 -16.36 0.77
C LEU A 133 -13.63 -16.79 0.46
N TRP A 134 -14.52 -16.64 1.44
CA TRP A 134 -15.96 -16.70 1.21
C TRP A 134 -16.41 -15.36 0.63
N LEU A 135 -16.33 -15.22 -0.70
CA LEU A 135 -16.81 -14.01 -1.38
C LEU A 135 -18.32 -14.07 -1.61
N ASN A 136 -18.96 -12.90 -1.66
CA ASN A 136 -20.37 -12.79 -2.05
C ASN A 136 -20.59 -13.16 -3.53
N ALA A 137 -21.84 -13.26 -3.96
CA ALA A 137 -22.20 -13.61 -5.34
C ALA A 137 -21.58 -12.68 -6.40
N ASN A 138 -21.39 -11.41 -6.05
CA ASN A 138 -20.78 -10.39 -6.92
C ASN A 138 -19.24 -10.46 -6.92
N ARG A 139 -18.64 -11.39 -6.16
CA ARG A 139 -17.20 -11.57 -5.99
C ARG A 139 -16.48 -10.27 -5.57
N ALA A 140 -17.17 -9.43 -4.79
CA ALA A 140 -16.60 -8.16 -4.33
C ALA A 140 -15.40 -8.44 -3.41
N LYS A 141 -14.25 -7.84 -3.70
CA LYS A 141 -12.97 -8.18 -3.06
C LYS A 141 -12.98 -8.04 -1.55
N GLU A 142 -13.74 -7.10 -1.01
CA GLU A 142 -13.87 -6.82 0.43
C GLU A 142 -15.00 -7.58 1.12
N SER A 143 -15.81 -8.35 0.37
CA SER A 143 -17.03 -8.98 0.91
C SER A 143 -16.79 -10.05 1.96
N ALA A 144 -15.59 -10.64 1.98
CA ALA A 144 -15.21 -11.60 3.00
C ALA A 144 -14.72 -10.92 4.30
N ILE A 145 -14.40 -9.62 4.29
CA ILE A 145 -13.90 -8.92 5.48
C ILE A 145 -15.05 -8.68 6.45
N THR A 146 -14.96 -9.27 7.64
CA THR A 146 -15.92 -9.06 8.72
C THR A 146 -15.49 -7.92 9.63
N LEU A 147 -14.20 -7.86 9.99
CA LEU A 147 -13.61 -6.82 10.84
C LEU A 147 -12.25 -6.38 10.29
N ALA A 148 -11.90 -5.11 10.51
CA ALA A 148 -10.58 -4.56 10.28
C ALA A 148 -9.97 -4.13 11.62
N TYR A 149 -8.71 -4.47 11.87
CA TYR A 149 -8.00 -4.02 13.07
C TYR A 149 -7.37 -2.65 12.78
N ARG A 150 -7.98 -1.60 13.34
CA ARG A 150 -7.46 -0.22 13.27
C ARG A 150 -6.54 0.04 14.46
N ALA A 151 -5.30 0.46 14.19
CA ALA A 151 -4.37 0.84 15.25
C ALA A 151 -4.97 1.96 16.12
N GLY A 152 -4.79 1.86 17.44
CA GLY A 152 -5.35 2.80 18.42
C GLY A 152 -6.85 2.64 18.71
N THR A 153 -7.59 1.82 17.96
CA THR A 153 -9.04 1.60 18.18
C THR A 153 -9.38 0.11 18.43
N GLY A 154 -8.67 -0.81 17.77
CA GLY A 154 -8.97 -2.24 17.82
C GLY A 154 -9.79 -2.71 16.62
N TRP A 155 -10.54 -3.80 16.79
CA TRP A 155 -11.37 -4.38 15.73
C TRP A 155 -12.62 -3.52 15.46
N ILE A 156 -12.75 -3.03 14.23
CA ILE A 156 -13.88 -2.25 13.76
C ILE A 156 -14.59 -2.95 12.59
N PRO A 157 -15.92 -2.83 12.46
CA PRO A 157 -16.64 -3.34 11.29
C PRO A 157 -16.19 -2.68 9.98
N LEU A 158 -16.26 -3.42 8.86
CA LEU A 158 -15.93 -2.89 7.52
C LEU A 158 -16.68 -1.57 7.21
N ARG A 159 -17.96 -1.49 7.57
CA ARG A 159 -18.77 -0.26 7.38
C ARG A 159 -18.19 0.97 8.10
N GLU A 160 -17.53 0.77 9.24
CA GLU A 160 -16.96 1.85 10.02
C GLU A 160 -15.63 2.30 9.41
N TRP A 161 -14.79 1.34 8.98
CA TRP A 161 -13.60 1.65 8.21
C TRP A 161 -13.94 2.44 6.94
N LYS A 162 -14.95 2.03 6.17
CA LYS A 162 -15.36 2.75 4.96
C LYS A 162 -15.81 4.20 5.22
N ARG A 163 -16.33 4.52 6.41
CA ARG A 163 -16.70 5.91 6.77
C ARG A 163 -15.49 6.80 7.00
N CYS A 164 -14.33 6.25 7.29
CA CYS A 164 -13.10 7.00 7.57
C CYS A 164 -11.96 6.71 6.57
N ALA A 165 -12.22 5.97 5.48
CA ALA A 165 -11.20 5.56 4.50
C ALA A 165 -10.40 6.74 3.92
N SER A 166 -11.03 7.88 3.67
CA SER A 166 -10.37 9.09 3.16
C SER A 166 -9.34 9.70 4.13
N LYS A 167 -9.40 9.33 5.43
CA LYS A 167 -8.40 9.72 6.43
C LYS A 167 -7.21 8.73 6.49
N HIS A 168 -7.20 7.71 5.64
CA HIS A 168 -6.17 6.68 5.57
C HIS A 168 -5.80 6.08 6.94
N PRO A 169 -6.76 5.51 7.68
CA PRO A 169 -6.47 4.92 8.98
C PRO A 169 -5.40 3.82 8.85
N LEU A 170 -4.58 3.67 9.88
CA LEU A 170 -3.63 2.56 9.96
C LEU A 170 -4.38 1.24 10.24
N ILE A 171 -4.47 0.38 9.22
CA ILE A 171 -5.11 -0.94 9.30
C ILE A 171 -4.05 -2.03 9.27
N LEU A 172 -3.99 -2.82 10.33
CA LEU A 172 -2.92 -3.80 10.52
C LEU A 172 -3.32 -5.23 10.14
N LYS A 173 -4.61 -5.57 10.28
CA LYS A 173 -5.14 -6.93 10.07
C LYS A 173 -6.59 -6.90 9.64
N PHE A 174 -7.04 -8.00 9.04
CA PHE A 174 -8.43 -8.30 8.78
C PHE A 174 -8.84 -9.59 9.48
N MET A 175 -10.08 -9.62 9.95
CA MET A 175 -10.83 -10.84 10.17
C MET A 175 -11.68 -11.08 8.94
N ALA A 176 -11.59 -12.26 8.35
CA ALA A 176 -12.30 -12.59 7.12
C ALA A 176 -12.95 -13.98 7.17
N ASP A 177 -14.09 -14.10 6.51
CA ASP A 177 -14.76 -15.36 6.29
C ASP A 177 -14.07 -16.12 5.16
N GLY A 178 -13.72 -17.37 5.43
CA GLY A 178 -12.96 -18.21 4.54
C GLY A 178 -13.51 -19.63 4.42
N LEU A 179 -12.91 -20.36 3.50
CA LEU A 179 -13.21 -21.74 3.17
C LEU A 179 -11.91 -22.55 3.12
N THR A 180 -11.93 -23.78 3.60
CA THR A 180 -10.88 -24.75 3.29
C THR A 180 -11.00 -25.24 1.85
N GLU A 181 -10.00 -25.95 1.34
CA GLU A 181 -10.05 -26.57 0.00
C GLU A 181 -11.31 -27.43 -0.20
N GLY A 182 -11.69 -28.17 0.84
CA GLY A 182 -12.90 -29.02 0.89
C GLY A 182 -14.21 -28.29 1.19
N GLY A 183 -14.20 -26.95 1.27
CA GLY A 183 -15.41 -26.13 1.41
C GLY A 183 -15.95 -25.97 2.84
N ALA A 184 -15.16 -26.34 3.87
CA ALA A 184 -15.54 -26.08 5.26
C ALA A 184 -15.29 -24.61 5.61
N PHE A 185 -16.22 -23.99 6.34
CA PHE A 185 -16.07 -22.61 6.82
C PHE A 185 -14.91 -22.46 7.80
N VAL A 186 -14.18 -21.35 7.70
CA VAL A 186 -13.11 -20.98 8.62
C VAL A 186 -13.02 -19.47 8.77
N SER A 187 -12.75 -18.99 9.98
CA SER A 187 -12.42 -17.57 10.22
C SER A 187 -10.92 -17.36 10.08
N LEU A 188 -10.52 -16.37 9.29
CA LEU A 188 -9.14 -16.07 8.95
C LEU A 188 -8.73 -14.72 9.55
N GLU A 189 -7.68 -14.72 10.37
CA GLU A 189 -6.97 -13.50 10.76
C GLU A 189 -5.73 -13.34 9.87
N VAL A 190 -5.69 -12.29 9.06
CA VAL A 190 -4.64 -12.09 8.03
C VAL A 190 -4.18 -10.64 7.96
N GLU A 191 -2.92 -10.42 7.56
CA GLU A 191 -2.45 -9.07 7.20
C GLU A 191 -3.06 -8.63 5.84
N PRO A 192 -3.18 -7.31 5.57
CA PRO A 192 -3.78 -6.82 4.33
C PRO A 192 -3.15 -7.40 3.04
N TRP A 193 -1.83 -7.56 3.01
CA TRP A 193 -1.14 -8.14 1.85
C TRP A 193 -1.42 -9.65 1.67
N GLU A 194 -1.59 -10.40 2.76
CA GLU A 194 -2.00 -11.82 2.70
C GLU A 194 -3.45 -11.92 2.20
N TYR A 195 -4.33 -11.01 2.62
CA TYR A 195 -5.70 -10.92 2.13
C TYR A 195 -5.74 -10.67 0.62
N ASP A 196 -4.93 -9.76 0.10
CA ASP A 196 -4.85 -9.49 -1.34
C ASP A 196 -4.43 -10.73 -2.14
N LEU A 197 -3.46 -11.50 -1.64
CA LEU A 197 -3.07 -12.78 -2.24
C LEU A 197 -4.21 -13.81 -2.19
N LEU A 198 -4.95 -13.87 -1.09
CA LEU A 198 -6.14 -14.72 -0.97
C LEU A 198 -7.25 -14.31 -1.95
N VAL A 199 -7.49 -13.01 -2.15
CA VAL A 199 -8.44 -12.50 -3.15
C VAL A 199 -8.05 -12.97 -4.55
N ARG A 200 -6.79 -12.75 -4.97
CA ARG A 200 -6.31 -13.15 -6.31
C ARG A 200 -6.54 -14.63 -6.56
N ARG A 201 -6.06 -15.48 -5.66
CA ARG A 201 -6.20 -16.94 -5.76
C ARG A 201 -7.65 -17.41 -5.74
N THR A 202 -8.50 -16.79 -4.92
CA THR A 202 -9.93 -17.14 -4.85
C THR A 202 -10.63 -16.82 -6.17
N LEU A 203 -10.35 -15.65 -6.74
CA LEU A 203 -10.92 -15.25 -8.04
C LEU A 203 -10.42 -16.15 -9.18
N GLU A 204 -9.14 -16.52 -9.19
CA GLU A 204 -8.58 -17.47 -10.16
C GLU A 204 -9.31 -18.82 -10.12
N ARG A 205 -9.50 -19.41 -8.93
CA ARG A 205 -10.25 -20.67 -8.76
C ARG A 205 -11.69 -20.55 -9.24
N LEU A 206 -12.38 -19.46 -8.88
CA LEU A 206 -13.77 -19.24 -9.29
C LEU A 206 -13.91 -19.06 -10.81
N ASN A 207 -12.93 -18.44 -11.46
CA ASN A 207 -12.89 -18.29 -12.91
C ASN A 207 -12.66 -19.63 -13.60
N GLN A 208 -11.71 -20.45 -13.13
CA GLN A 208 -11.44 -21.80 -13.64
C GLN A 208 -12.68 -22.72 -13.54
N ASN A 209 -13.40 -22.66 -12.42
CA ASN A 209 -14.63 -23.43 -12.25
C ASN A 209 -15.72 -22.99 -13.23
N THR A 210 -15.83 -21.68 -13.47
CA THR A 210 -16.81 -21.12 -14.41
C THR A 210 -16.52 -21.59 -15.84
N SER A 211 -15.25 -21.56 -16.27
CA SER A 211 -14.83 -22.05 -17.59
C SER A 211 -15.05 -23.55 -17.77
N ASN A 212 -14.81 -24.36 -16.73
CA ASN A 212 -15.03 -25.81 -16.79
C ASN A 212 -16.52 -26.17 -16.85
N SER A 213 -17.39 -25.42 -16.17
CA SER A 213 -18.85 -25.61 -16.26
C SER A 213 -19.47 -25.13 -17.58
N GLY A 214 -18.81 -24.23 -18.31
CA GLY A 214 -19.28 -23.70 -19.60
C GLY A 214 -19.02 -24.62 -20.80
N GLY A 215 -18.17 -25.64 -20.64
CA GLY A 215 -17.81 -26.62 -21.67
C GLY A 215 -18.75 -27.85 -21.76
N MET A 216 -19.66 -28.02 -20.80
CA MET A 216 -20.75 -29.01 -20.91
C MET A 216 -21.98 -28.31 -21.52
N LYS A 217 -21.97 -28.13 -22.84
CA LYS A 217 -23.21 -27.95 -23.60
C LYS A 217 -23.39 -29.18 -24.48
N THR A 218 -24.43 -29.94 -24.11
CA THR A 218 -25.07 -31.01 -24.90
C THR A 218 -25.45 -30.55 -26.29
#